data_AF-A0A9D4F6P9-F1
#
_entry.id   AF-A0A9D4F6P9-F1
#
_cell.length_a   1.000
_cell.length_b   1.000
_cell.length_c   1.000
_cell.angle_alpha   90.00
_cell.angle_beta   90.00
_cell.angle_gamma   90.00
#
_symmetry.space_group_name_H-M   'P 1'
#
loop_
_entity.id
_entity.type
_entity.pdbx_description
1 polymer ?
#
loop_
_entity_poly.entity_id
_entity_poly.type
_entity_poly.pdbx_seq_one_letter_code
_entity_poly.pdbx_strand_id
1 'polypeptide(L)'
;MKRHPDISERTASTLGHQRAIVNQAMIANCFQNLNTYLKTEVDDWERLVGDPKRFFNADESGFPVCVKMGKVLAEKGVRHVY
;
A
#
# COMPACT_ATOMS: atom_id res chain seq x y z
N MET A 1 -22.98 3.36 -9.32
CA MET A 1 -23.33 1.94 -9.60
C MET A 1 -24.19 1.73 -10.83
N LYS A 2 -25.36 2.36 -11.04
CA LYS A 2 -26.15 2.11 -12.27
C LYS A 2 -25.44 2.43 -13.60
N ARG A 3 -24.54 3.43 -13.61
CA ARG A 3 -23.70 3.79 -14.78
C ARG A 3 -22.39 3.00 -14.89
N HIS A 4 -21.95 2.36 -13.81
CA HIS A 4 -20.71 1.60 -13.72
C HIS A 4 -20.99 0.40 -12.80
N PRO A 5 -21.46 -0.73 -13.34
CA PRO A 5 -21.87 -1.89 -12.54
C PRO A 5 -20.69 -2.61 -11.87
N ASP A 6 -19.48 -2.29 -12.31
CA ASP A 6 -18.21 -2.92 -11.86
C ASP A 6 -17.55 -2.19 -10.70
N ILE A 7 -18.07 -1.03 -10.27
CA ILE A 7 -17.58 -0.32 -9.07
C ILE A 7 -18.54 -0.52 -7.91
N SER A 8 -18.00 -0.61 -6.70
CA SER A 8 -18.77 -0.80 -5.49
C SER A 8 -18.27 0.04 -4.33
N GLU A 9 -19.18 0.40 -3.44
CA GLU A 9 -18.84 1.12 -2.23
C GLU A 9 -18.27 0.13 -1.19
N ARG A 10 -17.16 0.50 -0.56
CA ARG A 10 -16.41 -0.28 0.42
C ARG A 10 -16.01 0.59 1.60
N THR A 11 -15.75 -0.04 2.75
CA THR A 11 -15.15 0.62 3.90
C THR A 11 -13.64 0.58 3.74
N ALA A 12 -12.97 1.72 3.82
CA ALA A 12 -11.51 1.76 3.82
C ALA A 12 -10.96 0.98 5.03
N SER A 13 -9.91 0.19 4.82
CA SER A 13 -9.28 -0.58 5.89
C SER A 13 -8.60 0.35 6.89
N THR A 14 -8.99 0.30 8.16
CA THR A 14 -8.33 1.09 9.21
C THR A 14 -6.97 0.52 9.56
N LEU A 15 -5.98 1.41 9.73
CA LEU A 15 -4.73 1.06 10.41
C LEU A 15 -5.05 0.66 11.86
N GLY A 16 -4.81 -0.59 12.22
CA GLY A 16 -5.09 -1.13 13.55
C GLY A 16 -4.17 -0.54 14.64
N HIS A 17 -4.51 -0.79 15.91
CA HIS A 17 -3.75 -0.35 17.10
C HIS A 17 -2.27 -0.78 17.07
N GLN A 18 -1.92 -1.78 16.26
CA GLN A 18 -0.54 -2.21 16.03
C GLN A 18 0.39 -1.09 15.54
N ARG A 19 -0.13 -0.03 14.91
CA ARG A 19 0.69 1.15 14.57
C ARG A 19 1.29 1.83 15.80
N ALA A 20 0.65 1.73 16.97
CA ALA A 20 1.11 2.38 18.20
C ALA A 20 2.33 1.68 18.81
N ILE A 21 2.56 0.42 18.45
CA ILE A 21 3.72 -0.37 18.92
C ILE A 21 4.89 -0.35 17.94
N VAL A 22 4.72 0.26 16.76
CA VAL A 22 5.79 0.37 15.77
C VAL A 22 6.92 1.24 16.32
N ASN A 23 8.13 0.69 16.33
CA ASN A 23 9.33 1.39 16.74
C ASN A 23 10.37 1.43 15.60
N GLN A 24 11.45 2.17 15.80
CA GLN A 24 12.50 2.35 14.80
C GLN A 24 13.13 1.02 14.35
N ALA A 25 13.32 0.08 15.27
CA ALA A 25 13.92 -1.22 14.94
C ALA A 25 12.99 -2.04 14.03
N MET A 26 11.68 -1.99 14.25
CA MET A 26 10.69 -2.65 13.38
C MET A 26 10.68 -2.06 11.97
N ILE A 27 10.78 -0.73 11.85
CA ILE A 27 10.86 -0.05 10.56
C ILE A 27 12.15 -0.44 9.83
N ALA A 28 13.29 -0.40 10.52
CA ALA A 28 14.57 -0.81 9.95
C ALA A 28 14.55 -2.28 9.48
N ASN A 29 13.97 -3.18 10.28
CA ASN A 29 13.82 -4.58 9.94
C ASN A 29 12.90 -4.77 8.71
N CYS A 30 11.82 -3.99 8.60
CA CYS A 30 10.96 -3.99 7.42
C CYS A 30 11.76 -3.66 6.14
N PHE A 31 12.56 -2.59 6.16
CA PHE A 31 13.41 -2.23 5.03
C PHE A 31 14.50 -3.27 4.73
N GLN A 32 15.07 -3.90 5.76
CA GLN A 32 16.03 -4.99 5.57
C GLN A 32 15.38 -6.19 4.89
N ASN A 33 14.20 -6.60 5.35
CA ASN A 33 13.47 -7.73 4.76
C ASN A 33 13.04 -7.43 3.32
N LEU A 34 12.59 -6.21 3.05
CA LEU A 34 12.29 -5.78 1.68
C LEU A 34 13.52 -5.84 0.78
N ASN A 35 14.66 -5.32 1.26
CA ASN A 35 15.91 -5.36 0.51
C ASN A 35 16.38 -6.79 0.24
N THR A 36 16.28 -7.68 1.23
CA THR A 36 16.58 -9.11 1.07
C THR A 36 15.67 -9.73 0.02
N TYR A 37 14.36 -9.53 0.13
CA TYR A 37 13.38 -10.05 -0.83
C TYR A 37 13.65 -9.56 -2.27
N LEU A 38 13.91 -8.27 -2.45
CA LEU A 38 14.23 -7.71 -3.76
C LEU A 38 15.47 -8.39 -4.36
N LYS A 39 16.50 -8.64 -3.55
CA LYS A 39 17.74 -9.26 -4.00
C LYS A 39 17.64 -10.76 -4.28
N THR A 40 16.73 -11.47 -3.61
CA THR A 40 16.63 -12.93 -3.75
C THR A 40 15.52 -13.39 -4.68
N GLU A 41 14.39 -12.68 -4.72
CA GLU A 41 13.17 -13.12 -5.40
C GLU A 41 12.80 -12.29 -6.63
N VAL A 42 13.42 -11.12 -6.84
CA VAL A 42 13.06 -10.20 -7.93
C VAL A 42 14.19 -10.10 -8.94
N ASP A 43 13.92 -10.61 -10.14
CA ASP A 43 14.80 -10.41 -11.30
C ASP A 43 14.92 -8.91 -11.62
N ASP A 44 16.10 -8.48 -12.05
CA ASP A 44 16.42 -7.08 -12.37
C ASP A 44 16.13 -6.06 -11.24
N TRP A 45 16.21 -6.48 -9.97
CA TRP A 45 15.96 -5.59 -8.83
C TRP A 45 16.83 -4.32 -8.85
N GLU A 46 18.06 -4.39 -9.36
CA GLU A 46 18.97 -3.25 -9.51
C GLU A 46 18.38 -2.17 -10.44
N ARG A 47 17.73 -2.58 -11.52
CA ARG A 47 17.03 -1.68 -12.45
C ARG A 47 15.76 -1.10 -11.83
N LEU A 48 15.14 -1.82 -10.89
CA LEU A 48 13.98 -1.35 -10.14
C LEU A 48 14.37 -0.27 -9.12
N VAL A 49 15.44 -0.48 -8.36
CA VAL A 49 15.89 0.50 -7.37
C VAL A 49 16.73 1.64 -7.97
N GLY A 50 17.36 1.43 -9.12
CA GLY A 50 18.24 2.40 -9.78
C GLY A 50 17.54 3.52 -10.55
N ASP A 51 16.23 3.41 -10.78
CA ASP A 51 15.42 4.45 -11.44
C ASP A 51 14.34 4.98 -10.49
N PRO A 52 14.59 6.12 -9.80
CA PRO A 52 13.65 6.73 -8.87
C PRO A 52 12.26 7.01 -9.48
N LYS A 53 12.16 7.22 -10.80
CA LYS A 53 10.89 7.54 -11.47
C LYS A 53 9.92 6.36 -11.50
N ARG A 54 10.39 5.15 -11.18
CA ARG A 54 9.57 3.94 -11.11
C ARG A 54 8.87 3.78 -9.78
N PHE A 55 9.30 4.52 -8.75
CA PHE A 55 8.63 4.50 -7.45
C PHE A 55 7.45 5.46 -7.47
N PHE A 56 6.25 4.89 -7.57
CA PHE A 56 5.03 5.66 -7.37
C PHE A 56 4.81 5.84 -5.87
N ASN A 57 4.99 7.06 -5.39
CA ASN A 57 5.05 7.31 -3.96
C ASN A 57 3.63 7.43 -3.34
N ALA A 58 3.55 7.41 -2.00
CA ALA A 58 2.27 7.48 -1.29
C ALA A 58 1.55 8.85 -1.45
N ASP A 59 2.29 9.92 -1.73
CA ASP A 59 1.73 11.25 -2.01
C ASP A 59 1.13 11.33 -3.43
N GLU A 60 1.82 10.76 -4.41
CA GLU A 60 1.45 10.71 -5.83
C GLU A 60 0.21 9.85 -6.05
N SER A 61 0.01 8.86 -5.20
CA SER A 61 -1.17 7.99 -5.18
C SER A 61 -2.41 8.63 -4.55
N GLY A 62 -2.26 9.78 -3.87
CA GLY A 62 -3.36 10.46 -3.20
C GLY A 62 -4.02 9.62 -2.11
N PHE A 63 -3.33 8.60 -1.57
CA PHE A 63 -3.88 7.77 -0.51
C PHE A 63 -4.19 8.65 0.70
N PRO A 64 -5.44 8.68 1.17
CA PRO A 64 -5.75 9.38 2.39
C PRO A 64 -5.05 8.66 3.55
N VAL A 65 -3.92 9.21 3.99
CA VAL A 65 -3.21 8.77 5.21
C VAL A 65 -4.08 8.99 6.48
N CYS A 66 -5.25 9.61 6.31
CA CYS A 66 -6.19 9.93 7.36
C CYS A 66 -7.22 8.80 7.58
N VAL A 67 -7.08 8.19 8.76
CA VAL A 67 -7.80 7.08 9.42
C VAL A 67 -9.33 7.24 9.57
N LYS A 68 -9.98 8.23 8.94
CA LYS A 68 -11.43 8.35 9.06
C LYS A 68 -12.07 7.29 8.18
N MET A 69 -12.68 6.30 8.82
CA MET A 69 -13.59 5.30 8.24
C MET A 69 -14.56 5.98 7.27
N GLY A 70 -14.14 6.02 6.01
CA GLY A 70 -14.87 6.61 4.91
C GLY A 70 -15.33 5.51 3.98
N LYS A 71 -16.39 5.81 3.25
CA LYS A 71 -16.80 4.99 2.14
C LYS A 71 -15.92 5.32 0.93
N VAL A 72 -15.27 4.31 0.39
CA VAL A 72 -14.42 4.41 -0.81
C VAL A 72 -15.07 3.63 -1.95
N LEU A 73 -14.81 4.06 -3.19
CA LEU A 73 -15.22 3.32 -4.38
C LEU A 73 -14.07 2.40 -4.80
N ALA A 74 -14.35 1.11 -4.89
CA ALA A 74 -13.39 0.11 -5.34
C ALA A 74 -14.04 -0.86 -6.32
N GLU A 75 -13.20 -1.56 -7.09
CA GLU A 75 -13.66 -2.58 -8.03
C GLU A 75 -14.49 -3.67 -7.31
N LYS A 76 -15.58 -4.07 -7.94
CA LYS A 76 -16.53 -5.02 -7.40
C LYS A 76 -15.90 -6.41 -7.38
N GLY A 77 -15.62 -6.90 -6.18
CA GLY A 77 -14.97 -8.19 -5.94
C GLY A 77 -13.71 -8.05 -5.10
N VAL A 78 -13.13 -6.84 -5.04
CA VAL A 78 -11.99 -6.55 -4.17
C VAL A 78 -12.46 -6.55 -2.72
N ARG A 79 -11.85 -7.43 -1.92
CA ARG A 79 -12.17 -7.64 -0.50
C ARG A 79 -11.37 -6.71 0.41
N HIS A 80 -10.16 -6.35 0.01
CA HIS A 80 -9.25 -5.52 0.78
C HIS A 80 -8.96 -4.24 0.01
N VAL A 81 -9.49 -3.14 0.52
CA VAL A 81 -9.22 -1.79 0.01
C VAL A 81 -8.34 -1.13 1.06
N TYR A 82 -7.05 -1.08 0.76
CA TYR A 82 -6.02 -0.42 1.58
C TYR A 82 -5.86 1.02 1.14
#